data_AF-A0A521L232-F1
#
_entry.id   AF-A0A521L232-F1
#
_cell.length_a   1.000
_cell.length_b   1.000
_cell.length_c   1.000
_cell.angle_alpha   90.00
_cell.angle_beta   90.00
_cell.angle_gamma   90.00
#
_symmetry.space_group_name_H-M   'P 1'
#
loop_
_entity.id
_entity.type
_entity.pdbx_description
1 polymer ?
#
loop_
_entity_poly.entity_id
_entity_poly.type
_entity_poly.pdbx_seq_one_letter_code
_entity_poly.pdbx_strand_id
1 'polypeptide(L)'
;MKAACLAVAMVLLTGCATALKQEGWCLASLTPDYLQAQEELSSLEASWHRAMDRRNAALNAIPSRPTAKTATAPHSDPAISFEANTPGEARRTARQAWMVRQDYVGQDQPSPSTNEAYANLAEARARYQPMLLWYGKVYERVRTRMDEEEILSEVRMVLLPGPGVIFYPLIRWNIHSVFWDGTDPDAESDPVTRYCTDRLSAIVAVADRTPHHVE
;
A
#
# COMPACT_ATOMS: atom_id res chain seq x y z
N MET A 1 28.39 -5.14 -45.70
CA MET A 1 27.24 -4.32 -45.27
C MET A 1 26.00 -5.17 -44.92
N LYS A 2 25.49 -6.04 -45.81
CA LYS A 2 24.31 -6.91 -45.51
C LYS A 2 24.42 -7.75 -44.22
N ALA A 3 25.58 -8.37 -43.97
CA ALA A 3 25.80 -9.17 -42.76
C ALA A 3 25.86 -8.32 -41.48
N ALA A 4 26.36 -7.08 -41.55
CA ALA A 4 26.41 -6.17 -40.42
C ALA A 4 25.01 -5.64 -40.07
N CYS A 5 24.18 -5.31 -41.08
CA CYS A 5 22.78 -4.95 -40.84
C CYS A 5 21.96 -6.11 -40.26
N LEU A 6 22.21 -7.35 -40.71
CA LEU A 6 21.58 -8.55 -40.14
C LEU A 6 22.03 -8.83 -38.70
N ALA A 7 23.31 -8.62 -38.40
CA ALA A 7 23.83 -8.74 -37.04
C ALA A 7 23.25 -7.67 -36.10
N VAL A 8 23.17 -6.42 -36.56
CA VAL A 8 22.53 -5.32 -35.81
C VAL A 8 21.03 -5.61 -35.61
N ALA A 9 20.33 -6.10 -36.63
CA ALA A 9 18.93 -6.50 -36.50
C ALA A 9 18.74 -7.67 -35.51
N MET A 10 19.62 -8.67 -35.53
CA MET A 10 19.59 -9.78 -34.55
C MET A 10 19.82 -9.28 -33.12
N VAL A 11 20.76 -8.37 -32.91
CA VAL A 11 21.04 -7.77 -31.60
C VAL A 11 19.85 -6.93 -31.11
N LEU A 12 19.26 -6.10 -31.97
CA LEU A 12 18.07 -5.30 -31.64
C LEU A 12 16.82 -6.16 -31.36
N LEU A 13 16.69 -7.31 -32.01
CA LEU A 13 15.58 -8.25 -31.79
C LEU A 13 15.75 -9.09 -30.51
N THR A 14 16.98 -9.33 -30.06
CA THR A 14 17.29 -10.16 -28.89
C THR A 14 17.43 -9.38 -27.59
N GLY A 15 17.78 -8.09 -27.65
CA GLY A 15 17.99 -7.24 -26.47
C GLY A 15 16.78 -7.11 -25.53
N CYS A 16 15.55 -7.06 -26.07
CA CYS A 16 14.36 -6.99 -25.22
C CYS A 16 14.07 -8.31 -24.49
N ALA A 17 14.42 -9.46 -25.09
CA ALA A 17 14.20 -10.77 -24.48
C ALA A 17 15.12 -10.99 -23.27
N THR A 18 16.32 -10.41 -23.28
CA THR A 18 17.23 -10.45 -22.12
C THR A 18 16.77 -9.51 -21.01
N ALA A 19 16.31 -8.30 -21.36
CA ALA A 19 15.80 -7.34 -20.38
C ALA A 19 14.53 -7.85 -19.69
N LEU A 20 13.57 -8.38 -20.44
CA LEU A 20 12.35 -8.97 -19.89
C LEU A 20 12.65 -10.16 -18.96
N LYS A 21 13.61 -11.01 -19.31
CA LYS A 21 14.02 -12.13 -18.45
C LYS A 21 14.64 -11.65 -17.14
N GLN A 22 15.54 -10.67 -17.20
CA GLN A 22 16.18 -10.11 -16.02
C GLN A 22 15.17 -9.45 -15.08
N GLU A 23 14.28 -8.63 -15.62
CA GLU A 23 13.21 -7.97 -14.87
C GLU A 23 12.19 -8.98 -14.34
N GLY A 24 11.89 -10.04 -15.10
CA GLY A 24 11.05 -11.15 -14.66
C GLY A 24 11.66 -11.95 -13.49
N TRP A 25 12.97 -12.22 -13.52
CA TRP A 25 13.67 -12.85 -12.38
C TRP A 25 13.70 -11.94 -11.16
N CYS A 26 13.92 -10.64 -11.38
CA CYS A 26 13.82 -9.63 -10.32
C CYS A 26 12.43 -9.64 -9.67
N LEU A 27 11.36 -9.63 -10.47
CA LEU A 27 9.98 -9.71 -9.99
C LEU A 27 9.72 -11.01 -9.22
N ALA A 28 10.17 -12.14 -9.76
CA ALA A 28 10.04 -13.44 -9.09
C ALA A 28 10.73 -13.44 -7.72
N SER A 29 11.91 -12.81 -7.63
CA SER A 29 12.64 -12.67 -6.38
C SER A 29 11.98 -11.73 -5.37
N LEU A 30 11.20 -10.74 -5.82
CA LEU A 30 10.46 -9.80 -4.96
C LEU A 30 9.15 -10.36 -4.44
N THR A 31 8.53 -11.24 -5.22
CA THR A 31 7.22 -11.82 -4.92
C THR A 31 7.11 -12.48 -3.54
N PRO A 32 8.05 -13.32 -3.07
CA PRO A 32 7.92 -13.94 -1.74
C PRO A 32 7.92 -12.88 -0.62
N ASP A 33 8.85 -11.92 -0.68
CA ASP A 33 8.91 -10.84 0.30
C ASP A 33 7.60 -10.04 0.27
N TYR A 34 7.10 -9.70 -0.92
CA TYR A 34 5.86 -8.93 -1.09
C TYR A 34 4.66 -9.64 -0.45
N LEU A 35 4.53 -10.95 -0.68
CA LEU A 35 3.46 -11.75 -0.10
C LEU A 35 3.56 -11.79 1.43
N GLN A 36 4.77 -11.97 1.97
CA GLN A 36 5.00 -11.94 3.41
C GLN A 36 4.63 -10.58 4.02
N ALA A 37 5.03 -9.48 3.38
CA ALA A 37 4.68 -8.13 3.82
C ALA A 37 3.17 -7.88 3.80
N GLN A 38 2.46 -8.35 2.76
CA GLN A 38 1.00 -8.25 2.67
C GLN A 38 0.31 -9.07 3.77
N GLU A 39 0.79 -10.28 4.04
CA GLU A 39 0.27 -11.11 5.12
C GLU A 39 0.45 -10.42 6.48
N GLU A 40 1.65 -9.91 6.77
CA GLU A 40 1.92 -9.21 8.04
C GLU A 40 1.05 -7.95 8.19
N LEU A 41 0.98 -7.11 7.15
CA LEU A 41 0.15 -5.91 7.17
C LEU A 41 -1.32 -6.24 7.37
N SER A 42 -1.87 -7.22 6.65
CA SER A 42 -3.27 -7.63 6.81
C SER A 42 -3.55 -8.22 8.20
N SER A 43 -2.58 -8.93 8.78
CA SER A 43 -2.70 -9.47 10.13
C SER A 43 -2.73 -8.34 11.18
N LEU A 44 -1.90 -7.31 11.01
CA LEU A 44 -1.83 -6.15 11.88
C LEU A 44 -3.09 -5.27 11.74
N GLU A 45 -3.57 -5.05 10.51
CA GLU A 45 -4.84 -4.37 10.25
C GLU A 45 -6.01 -5.08 10.93
N ALA A 46 -6.09 -6.41 10.80
CA ALA A 46 -7.10 -7.20 11.49
C ALA A 46 -6.99 -7.08 13.02
N SER A 47 -5.77 -7.07 13.56
CA SER A 47 -5.53 -6.89 14.99
C SER A 47 -6.01 -5.52 15.50
N TRP A 48 -5.76 -4.47 14.71
CA TRP A 48 -6.19 -3.10 14.99
C TRP A 48 -7.71 -2.96 14.90
N HIS A 49 -8.35 -3.52 13.87
CA HIS A 49 -9.81 -3.56 13.76
C HIS A 49 -10.45 -4.25 14.98
N ARG A 50 -9.92 -5.41 15.41
CA ARG A 50 -10.42 -6.08 16.64
C ARG A 50 -10.21 -5.26 17.90
N ALA A 51 -9.14 -4.46 17.98
CA ALA A 51 -8.92 -3.56 19.11
C ALA A 51 -9.91 -2.38 19.09
N MET A 52 -10.25 -1.87 17.91
CA MET A 52 -11.28 -0.85 17.72
C MET A 52 -12.68 -1.37 18.03
N ASP A 53 -13.03 -2.58 17.60
CA ASP A 53 -14.33 -3.19 17.89
C ASP A 53 -14.53 -3.38 19.39
N ARG A 54 -13.50 -3.83 20.11
CA ARG A 54 -13.54 -3.94 21.58
C ARG A 54 -13.71 -2.58 22.25
N ARG A 55 -13.02 -1.55 21.77
CA ARG A 55 -13.19 -0.17 22.26
C ARG A 55 -14.62 0.32 22.03
N ASN A 56 -15.14 0.14 20.82
CA ASN A 56 -16.49 0.57 20.45
C ASN A 56 -17.55 -0.18 21.26
N ALA A 57 -17.38 -1.48 21.46
CA ALA A 57 -18.26 -2.28 22.32
C ALA A 57 -18.22 -1.79 23.78
N ALA A 58 -17.04 -1.47 24.32
CA ALA A 58 -16.89 -0.93 25.66
C ALA A 58 -17.57 0.45 25.81
N LEU A 59 -17.44 1.32 24.81
CA LEU A 59 -18.11 2.63 24.78
C LEU A 59 -19.64 2.48 24.70
N ASN A 60 -20.12 1.56 23.86
CA ASN A 60 -21.57 1.30 23.71
C ASN A 60 -22.18 0.57 24.92
N ALA A 61 -21.37 -0.12 25.73
CA ALA A 61 -21.80 -0.81 26.95
C ALA A 61 -21.90 0.12 28.17
N ILE A 62 -21.47 1.39 28.08
CA ILE A 62 -21.67 2.37 29.14
C ILE A 62 -23.17 2.61 29.27
N PRO A 63 -23.82 2.25 30.39
CA PRO A 63 -25.25 2.49 30.56
C PRO A 63 -25.49 3.99 30.52
N SER A 64 -26.38 4.45 29.64
CA SER A 64 -27.01 5.76 29.78
C SER A 64 -27.57 5.84 31.19
N ARG A 65 -26.91 6.61 32.06
CA ARG A 65 -27.30 6.81 33.46
C ARG A 65 -28.82 7.08 33.48
N PRO A 66 -29.62 6.36 34.27
CA PRO A 66 -31.05 6.59 34.31
C PRO A 66 -31.25 8.06 34.71
N THR A 67 -31.77 8.86 33.77
CA THR A 67 -32.40 10.14 34.10
C THR A 67 -33.42 9.81 35.18
N ALA A 68 -33.15 10.25 36.41
CA ALA A 68 -34.02 10.03 37.54
C ALA A 68 -35.44 10.41 37.11
N LYS A 69 -36.32 9.41 37.00
CA LYS A 69 -37.75 9.61 36.81
C LYS A 69 -38.21 10.41 38.02
N THR A 70 -38.40 11.71 37.85
CA THR A 70 -39.18 12.52 38.80
C THR A 70 -40.56 11.88 38.85
N ALA A 71 -40.85 11.19 39.94
CA ALA A 71 -42.13 10.54 40.16
C ALA A 71 -43.23 11.61 40.07
N THR A 72 -44.12 11.44 39.11
CA THR A 72 -45.33 12.23 38.96
C THR A 72 -46.24 11.92 40.15
N ALA A 73 -46.26 12.79 41.16
CA ALA A 73 -47.37 12.91 42.10
C ALA A 73 -48.39 13.91 41.53
N PRO A 74 -49.71 13.68 41.66
CA PRO A 74 -50.70 14.49 40.98
C PRO A 74 -51.04 15.75 41.78
N HIS A 75 -51.27 16.83 41.04
CA HIS A 75 -52.17 17.93 41.36
C HIS A 75 -51.71 18.96 42.43
N SER A 76 -51.14 20.08 41.97
CA SER A 76 -51.63 21.46 42.19
C SER A 76 -50.60 22.48 41.71
N ASP A 77 -50.96 23.29 40.71
CA ASP A 77 -50.38 24.63 40.51
C ASP A 77 -50.75 25.50 41.73
N PRO A 78 -49.90 26.43 42.20
CA PRO A 78 -49.64 27.62 41.40
C PRO A 78 -48.27 28.31 41.56
N ALA A 79 -48.10 29.30 40.68
CA ALA A 79 -47.29 30.50 40.84
C ALA A 79 -45.78 30.39 40.55
N ILE A 80 -45.45 30.95 39.37
CA ILE A 80 -44.18 31.54 39.02
C ILE A 80 -43.70 32.43 40.18
N SER A 81 -42.74 31.95 40.94
CA SER A 81 -41.94 32.77 41.86
C SER A 81 -40.55 32.89 41.25
N PHE A 82 -40.30 34.04 40.64
CA PHE A 82 -38.99 34.48 40.15
C PHE A 82 -38.15 34.86 41.38
N GLU A 83 -37.70 33.86 42.14
CA GLU A 83 -36.83 34.10 43.29
C GLU A 83 -35.35 34.00 42.89
N ALA A 84 -34.66 35.06 43.29
CA ALA A 84 -33.27 35.38 43.05
C ALA A 84 -32.33 34.17 43.17
N ASN A 85 -31.57 33.94 42.09
CA ASN A 85 -30.34 33.14 42.12
C ASN A 85 -29.44 33.63 43.27
N THR A 86 -29.36 32.87 44.35
CA THR A 86 -28.34 33.12 45.36
C THR A 86 -26.96 32.78 44.75
N PRO A 87 -25.92 33.63 44.95
CA PRO A 87 -24.59 33.38 44.38
C PRO A 87 -23.94 32.06 44.86
N GLY A 88 -24.46 31.47 45.94
CA GLY A 88 -24.01 30.20 46.51
C GLY A 88 -24.49 28.97 45.74
N GLU A 89 -25.71 28.97 45.19
CA GLU A 89 -26.27 27.83 44.46
C GLU A 89 -25.73 27.74 43.04
N ALA A 90 -25.56 28.86 42.34
CA ALA A 90 -24.90 28.92 41.04
C ALA A 90 -23.45 28.41 41.09
N ARG A 91 -22.74 28.67 42.20
CA ARG A 91 -21.37 28.18 42.41
C ARG A 91 -21.32 26.69 42.72
N ARG A 92 -22.34 26.13 43.37
CA ARG A 92 -22.45 24.68 43.64
C ARG A 92 -22.85 23.89 42.40
N THR A 93 -23.81 24.37 41.61
CA THR A 93 -24.22 23.75 40.35
C THR A 93 -23.11 23.84 39.31
N ALA A 94 -22.40 24.97 39.21
CA ALA A 94 -21.22 25.07 38.36
C ALA A 94 -20.14 24.07 38.81
N ARG A 95 -19.82 23.98 40.10
CA ARG A 95 -18.80 23.04 40.61
C ARG A 95 -19.19 21.57 40.39
N GLN A 96 -20.48 21.23 40.53
CA GLN A 96 -21.00 19.89 40.19
C GLN A 96 -20.97 19.62 38.68
N ALA A 97 -21.31 20.60 37.84
CA ALA A 97 -21.23 20.48 36.39
C ALA A 97 -19.77 20.33 35.90
N TRP A 98 -18.82 21.03 36.52
CA TRP A 98 -17.39 20.87 36.24
C TRP A 98 -16.87 19.48 36.66
N MET A 99 -17.29 18.95 37.81
CA MET A 99 -16.92 17.56 38.22
C MET A 99 -17.52 16.51 37.29
N VAL A 100 -18.79 16.63 36.89
CA VAL A 100 -19.42 15.70 35.93
C VAL A 100 -18.76 15.78 34.55
N ARG A 101 -18.29 16.96 34.14
CA ARG A 101 -17.54 17.13 32.88
C ARG A 101 -16.12 16.56 32.97
N GLN A 102 -15.50 16.60 34.14
CA GLN A 102 -14.16 16.07 34.36
C GLN A 102 -14.13 14.53 34.27
N ASP A 103 -15.20 13.86 34.72
CA ASP A 103 -15.39 12.41 34.54
C ASP A 103 -15.60 12.02 33.07
N TYR A 104 -16.22 12.89 32.27
CA TYR A 104 -16.39 12.68 30.82
C TYR A 104 -15.09 12.84 30.02
N VAL A 105 -14.20 13.75 30.42
CA VAL A 105 -12.93 14.01 29.71
C VAL A 105 -11.88 12.92 29.98
N GLY A 106 -12.03 12.12 31.04
CA GLY A 106 -11.17 10.98 31.34
C GLY A 106 -11.44 9.72 30.51
N GLN A 107 -12.57 9.65 29.79
CA GLN A 107 -13.04 8.44 29.12
C GLN A 107 -12.70 8.37 27.63
N ASP A 108 -12.17 9.47 27.06
CA ASP A 108 -11.70 9.56 25.68
C ASP A 108 -10.20 9.24 25.51
N GLN A 109 -9.50 8.86 26.58
CA GLN A 109 -8.15 8.33 26.44
C GLN A 109 -8.24 7.03 25.64
N PRO A 110 -7.57 6.95 24.47
CA PRO A 110 -7.60 5.72 23.69
C PRO A 110 -7.00 4.61 24.54
N SER A 111 -7.67 3.45 24.59
CA SER A 111 -7.13 2.28 25.29
C SER A 111 -5.67 2.06 24.85
N PRO A 112 -4.72 1.88 25.79
CA PRO A 112 -3.31 1.69 25.46
C PRO A 112 -3.13 0.57 24.44
N SER A 113 -3.93 -0.50 24.53
CA SER A 113 -3.95 -1.61 23.56
C SER A 113 -4.31 -1.21 22.13
N THR A 114 -5.19 -0.20 21.95
CA THR A 114 -5.62 0.27 20.63
C THR A 114 -4.55 1.18 20.01
N ASN A 115 -3.90 2.00 20.83
CA ASN A 115 -2.78 2.83 20.40
C ASN A 115 -1.56 1.99 20.02
N GLU A 116 -1.25 0.95 20.81
CA GLU A 116 -0.17 0.01 20.52
C GLU A 116 -0.43 -0.76 19.22
N ALA A 117 -1.64 -1.28 19.01
CA ALA A 117 -1.98 -1.97 17.77
C ALA A 117 -1.88 -1.06 16.53
N TYR A 118 -2.30 0.20 16.65
CA TYR A 118 -2.15 1.18 15.57
C TYR A 118 -0.68 1.57 15.34
N ALA A 119 0.10 1.77 16.40
CA ALA A 119 1.51 2.10 16.30
C ALA A 119 2.30 0.99 15.58
N ASN A 120 2.05 -0.27 15.94
CA ASN A 120 2.66 -1.43 15.29
C ASN A 120 2.29 -1.51 13.80
N LEU A 121 1.01 -1.26 13.46
CA LEU A 121 0.57 -1.21 12.06
C LEU A 121 1.24 -0.06 11.29
N ALA A 122 1.30 1.14 11.87
CA ALA A 122 1.91 2.31 11.25
C ALA A 122 3.42 2.10 11.02
N GLU A 123 4.12 1.50 11.99
CA GLU A 123 5.54 1.16 11.87
C GLU A 123 5.77 0.10 10.79
N ALA A 124 5.00 -0.99 10.78
CA ALA A 124 5.10 -2.03 9.76
C ALA A 124 4.83 -1.47 8.36
N ARG A 125 3.83 -0.60 8.22
CA ARG A 125 3.54 0.08 6.95
C ARG A 125 4.70 0.95 6.49
N ALA A 126 5.29 1.74 7.39
CA ALA A 126 6.46 2.55 7.06
C ALA A 126 7.67 1.70 6.64
N ARG A 127 7.85 0.53 7.28
CA ARG A 127 8.93 -0.42 6.96
C ARG A 127 8.75 -1.07 5.59
N TYR A 128 7.53 -1.50 5.25
CA TYR A 128 7.25 -2.21 3.99
C TYR A 128 6.98 -1.29 2.80
N GLN A 129 6.62 -0.02 3.02
CA GLN A 129 6.34 0.97 1.97
C GLN A 129 7.37 1.00 0.83
N PRO A 130 8.70 1.11 1.07
CA PRO A 130 9.67 1.19 -0.02
C PRO A 130 9.66 -0.06 -0.91
N MET A 131 9.48 -1.23 -0.31
CA MET A 131 9.49 -2.48 -1.04
C MET A 131 8.20 -2.69 -1.85
N LEU A 132 7.03 -2.31 -1.31
CA LEU A 132 5.78 -2.29 -2.07
C LEU A 132 5.85 -1.37 -3.30
N LEU A 133 6.48 -0.20 -3.14
CA LEU A 133 6.69 0.74 -4.24
C LEU A 133 7.59 0.14 -5.33
N TRP A 134 8.68 -0.53 -4.95
CA TRP A 134 9.56 -1.18 -5.92
C TRP A 134 8.90 -2.37 -6.60
N TYR A 135 8.15 -3.19 -5.87
CA TYR A 135 7.36 -4.28 -6.45
C TYR A 135 6.40 -3.74 -7.52
N GLY A 136 5.63 -2.69 -7.22
CA GLY A 136 4.72 -2.07 -8.17
C GLY A 136 5.43 -1.53 -9.42
N LYS A 137 6.57 -0.85 -9.26
CA LYS A 137 7.37 -0.34 -10.39
C LYS A 137 7.90 -1.46 -11.29
N VAL A 138 8.45 -2.52 -10.71
CA VAL A 138 8.99 -3.66 -11.47
C VAL A 138 7.85 -4.42 -12.15
N TYR A 139 6.74 -4.63 -11.45
CA TYR A 139 5.57 -5.31 -12.00
C TYR A 139 5.00 -4.56 -13.20
N GLU A 140 4.76 -3.25 -13.06
CA GLU A 140 4.21 -2.43 -14.15
C GLU A 140 5.13 -2.46 -15.35
N ARG A 141 6.45 -2.34 -15.13
CA ARG A 141 7.44 -2.38 -16.20
C ARG A 141 7.46 -3.72 -16.93
N VAL A 142 7.46 -4.84 -16.20
CA VAL A 142 7.39 -6.18 -16.79
C VAL A 142 6.10 -6.34 -17.60
N ARG A 143 4.98 -5.84 -17.06
CA ARG A 143 3.68 -5.83 -17.75
C ARG A 143 3.76 -5.02 -19.06
N THR A 144 4.25 -3.79 -19.02
CA THR A 144 4.43 -2.93 -20.21
C THR A 144 5.30 -3.61 -21.27
N ARG A 145 6.40 -4.26 -20.89
CA ARG A 145 7.23 -5.03 -21.84
C ARG A 145 6.52 -6.24 -22.43
N MET A 146 5.71 -6.96 -21.64
CA MET A 146 4.92 -8.09 -22.15
C MET A 146 3.87 -7.60 -23.15
N ASP A 147 3.15 -6.53 -22.82
CA ASP A 147 2.15 -5.92 -23.71
C ASP A 147 2.82 -5.42 -25.01
N GLU A 148 4.00 -4.81 -24.93
CA GLU A 148 4.82 -4.43 -26.09
C GLU A 148 5.22 -5.66 -26.93
N GLU A 149 5.74 -6.73 -26.31
CA GLU A 149 6.16 -7.94 -27.00
C GLU A 149 4.98 -8.67 -27.67
N GLU A 150 3.81 -8.70 -27.03
CA GLU A 150 2.59 -9.29 -27.58
C GLU A 150 2.22 -8.62 -28.90
N ILE A 151 2.08 -7.28 -28.90
CA ILE A 151 1.76 -6.52 -30.11
C ILE A 151 2.86 -6.69 -31.18
N LEU A 152 4.13 -6.62 -30.78
CA LEU A 152 5.24 -6.82 -31.71
C LEU A 152 5.26 -8.21 -32.32
N SER A 153 4.80 -9.23 -31.59
CA SER A 153 4.70 -10.60 -32.07
C SER A 153 3.61 -10.75 -33.13
N GLU A 154 2.45 -10.11 -32.94
CA GLU A 154 1.36 -10.09 -33.92
C GLU A 154 1.78 -9.36 -35.20
N VAL A 155 2.34 -8.17 -35.05
CA VAL A 155 2.89 -7.38 -36.16
C VAL A 155 3.95 -8.17 -36.91
N ARG A 156 4.81 -8.89 -36.18
CA ARG A 156 5.86 -9.73 -36.75
C ARG A 156 5.26 -10.88 -37.57
N MET A 157 4.21 -11.55 -37.09
CA MET A 157 3.53 -12.62 -37.83
C MET A 157 2.92 -12.12 -39.15
N VAL A 158 2.39 -10.90 -39.18
CA VAL A 158 1.80 -10.30 -40.38
C VAL A 158 2.86 -9.83 -41.38
N LEU A 159 3.95 -9.24 -40.89
CA LEU A 159 4.93 -8.56 -41.75
C LEU A 159 6.09 -9.45 -42.22
N LEU A 160 6.49 -10.46 -41.45
CA LEU A 160 7.56 -11.40 -41.82
C LEU A 160 7.34 -12.13 -43.16
N PRO A 161 6.14 -12.64 -43.49
CA PRO A 161 5.97 -13.43 -44.71
C PRO A 161 5.93 -12.59 -45.99
N GLY A 162 5.96 -11.25 -45.89
CA GLY A 162 5.78 -10.36 -47.04
C GLY A 162 6.88 -9.30 -47.18
N PRO A 163 6.80 -8.46 -48.24
CA PRO A 163 7.72 -7.34 -48.43
C PRO A 163 7.62 -6.29 -47.32
N GLY A 164 6.57 -6.34 -46.49
CA GLY A 164 6.33 -5.45 -45.36
C GLY A 164 7.36 -5.56 -44.22
N VAL A 165 8.21 -6.60 -44.20
CA VAL A 165 9.28 -6.76 -43.21
C VAL A 165 10.23 -5.56 -43.13
N ILE A 166 10.38 -4.80 -44.22
CA ILE A 166 11.21 -3.58 -44.25
C ILE A 166 10.66 -2.46 -43.35
N PHE A 167 9.35 -2.46 -43.06
CA PHE A 167 8.71 -1.50 -42.17
C PHE A 167 8.71 -1.94 -40.70
N TYR A 168 9.05 -3.20 -40.41
CA TYR A 168 9.04 -3.73 -39.05
C TYR A 168 9.88 -2.90 -38.05
N PRO A 169 11.11 -2.43 -38.39
CA PRO A 169 11.89 -1.59 -37.48
C PRO A 169 11.22 -0.24 -37.17
N LEU A 170 10.56 0.38 -38.16
CA LEU A 170 9.83 1.64 -37.98
C LEU A 170 8.62 1.46 -37.08
N ILE A 171 7.86 0.38 -37.29
CA ILE A 171 6.68 0.05 -36.47
C ILE A 171 7.12 -0.27 -35.04
N ARG A 172 8.18 -1.06 -34.88
CA ARG A 172 8.78 -1.37 -33.58
C ARG A 172 9.18 -0.10 -32.82
N TRP A 173 9.88 0.82 -33.47
CA TRP A 173 10.26 2.10 -32.86
C TRP A 173 9.04 2.91 -32.42
N ASN A 174 7.99 2.99 -33.26
CA ASN A 174 6.77 3.72 -32.91
C ASN A 174 6.06 3.10 -31.70
N ILE A 175 5.86 1.78 -31.70
CA ILE A 175 5.24 1.06 -30.59
C ILE A 175 6.05 1.30 -29.31
N HIS A 176 7.37 1.10 -29.36
CA HIS A 176 8.26 1.33 -28.22
C HIS A 176 8.12 2.78 -27.69
N SER A 177 8.15 3.78 -28.58
CA SER A 177 8.01 5.18 -28.16
C SER A 177 6.68 5.51 -27.49
N VAL A 178 5.59 4.83 -27.89
CA VAL A 178 4.25 5.01 -27.31
C VAL A 178 4.15 4.34 -25.94
N PHE A 179 4.69 3.13 -25.80
CA PHE A 179 4.65 2.39 -24.54
C PHE A 179 5.49 3.04 -23.45
N TRP A 180 6.59 3.68 -23.83
CA TRP A 180 7.54 4.24 -22.88
C TRP A 180 7.56 5.77 -22.82
N ASP A 181 6.61 6.44 -23.49
CA ASP A 181 6.48 7.91 -23.54
C ASP A 181 7.82 8.62 -23.85
N GLY A 182 8.58 8.05 -24.79
CA GLY A 182 9.92 8.55 -25.16
C GLY A 182 11.04 8.33 -24.12
N THR A 183 10.76 7.71 -22.98
CA THR A 183 11.77 7.26 -22.01
C THR A 183 12.35 5.93 -22.48
N ASP A 184 13.68 5.80 -22.49
CA ASP A 184 14.31 4.52 -22.84
C ASP A 184 14.41 3.64 -21.57
N PRO A 185 13.64 2.54 -21.46
CA PRO A 185 13.74 1.64 -20.32
C PRO A 185 15.08 0.89 -20.27
N ASP A 186 15.74 0.70 -21.42
CA ASP A 186 17.00 -0.04 -21.52
C ASP A 186 18.22 0.83 -21.20
N ALA A 187 18.03 2.10 -20.87
CA ALA A 187 19.10 3.00 -20.45
C ALA A 187 19.78 2.52 -19.15
N GLU A 188 21.12 2.57 -19.10
CA GLU A 188 21.90 2.22 -17.89
C GLU A 188 21.62 3.15 -16.70
N SER A 189 21.05 4.33 -16.96
CA SER A 189 20.59 5.27 -15.93
C SER A 189 19.24 4.91 -15.33
N ASP A 190 18.55 3.93 -15.90
CA ASP A 190 17.21 3.58 -15.46
C ASP A 190 17.22 3.01 -14.02
N PRO A 191 16.37 3.55 -13.13
CA PRO A 191 16.36 3.16 -11.73
C PRO A 191 15.87 1.72 -11.49
N VAL A 192 14.99 1.19 -12.35
CA VAL A 192 14.47 -0.17 -12.21
C VAL A 192 15.52 -1.19 -12.67
N THR A 193 16.21 -0.94 -13.77
CA THR A 193 17.33 -1.76 -14.25
C THR A 193 18.41 -1.87 -13.18
N ARG A 194 18.80 -0.75 -12.55
CA ARG A 194 19.78 -0.75 -11.46
C ARG A 194 19.31 -1.53 -10.25
N TYR A 195 18.09 -1.24 -9.77
CA TYR A 195 17.51 -1.94 -8.63
C TYR A 195 17.47 -3.46 -8.84
N CYS A 196 17.03 -3.91 -10.02
CA CYS A 196 16.96 -5.33 -10.33
C CYS A 196 18.32 -5.99 -10.46
N THR A 197 19.31 -5.29 -11.01
CA THR A 197 20.69 -5.78 -11.08
C THR A 197 21.28 -5.95 -9.67
N ASP A 198 21.13 -4.93 -8.82
CA ASP A 198 21.63 -4.96 -7.44
C ASP A 198 20.97 -6.09 -6.64
N ARG A 199 19.64 -6.23 -6.74
CA ARG A 199 18.90 -7.28 -6.03
C ARG A 199 19.29 -8.69 -6.47
N LEU A 200 19.39 -8.94 -7.78
CA LEU A 200 19.80 -10.24 -8.29
C LEU A 200 21.26 -10.57 -7.89
N SER A 201 22.15 -9.58 -7.92
CA SER A 201 23.53 -9.75 -7.47
C SER A 201 23.62 -10.14 -5.98
N ALA A 202 22.77 -9.53 -5.13
CA ALA A 202 22.71 -9.85 -3.71
C ALA A 202 22.24 -11.30 -3.47
N ILE A 203 21.26 -11.78 -4.24
CA ILE A 203 20.76 -13.16 -4.13
C ILE A 203 21.84 -14.16 -4.54
N VAL A 204 22.53 -13.93 -5.65
CA VAL A 204 23.65 -14.78 -6.10
C VAL A 204 24.76 -14.80 -5.04
N ALA A 205 25.11 -13.64 -4.49
CA ALA A 205 26.13 -13.55 -3.44
C ALA A 205 25.74 -14.28 -2.14
N VAL A 206 24.45 -14.38 -1.81
CA VAL A 206 23.97 -15.18 -0.67
C VAL A 206 24.04 -16.67 -0.99
N ALA A 207 23.63 -17.09 -2.20
CA ALA A 207 23.67 -18.49 -2.62
C ALA A 207 25.11 -19.05 -2.62
N ASP A 208 26.09 -18.27 -3.07
CA ASP A 208 27.51 -18.65 -3.07
C ASP A 208 28.09 -18.80 -1.66
N ARG A 209 27.48 -18.18 -0.64
CA ARG A 209 27.92 -18.24 0.76
C ARG A 209 27.29 -19.37 1.56
N THR A 210 26.28 -20.05 1.03
CA THR A 210 25.68 -21.24 1.65
C THR A 210 26.22 -22.50 1.00
N PRO A 211 27.37 -23.05 1.44
CA PRO A 211 27.78 -24.37 0.99
C PRO A 211 26.73 -25.38 1.46
N HIS A 212 26.31 -26.24 0.54
CA HIS A 212 25.46 -27.39 0.79
C HIS A 212 25.87 -28.15 2.07
N HIS A 213 25.17 -27.91 3.18
CA HIS A 213 25.10 -28.87 4.27
C HIS A 213 24.04 -29.91 3.89
N VAL A 214 24.50 -30.90 3.11
CA VAL A 214 23.81 -32.19 2.96
C VAL A 214 24.44 -33.11 3.99
N GLU A 215 23.71 -33.37 5.08
CA GLU A 215 23.85 -34.60 5.88
C GLU A 215 22.81 -35.61 5.42
#